data_AF-A0A944X4N7-F1
#
_entry.id   AF-A0A944X4N7-F1
#
_cell.length_a   1.000
_cell.length_b   1.000
_cell.length_c   1.000
_cell.angle_alpha   90.00
_cell.angle_beta   90.00
_cell.angle_gamma   90.00
#
_symmetry.space_group_name_H-M   'P 1'
#
loop_
_entity.id
_entity.type
_entity.pdbx_description
1 polymer ?
#
loop_
_entity_poly.entity_id
_entity_poly.type
_entity_poly.pdbx_seq_one_letter_code
_entity_poly.pdbx_strand_id
1 'polypeptide(L)' 'MITTLKVFGTGQITLPKAWRKQYKTDHFVAQDTPQGLLIKPLVDVFYYEDGDDHFGLSFPLGIDAKELARNLEKANGEV' A
#
# COMPACT_ATOMS: atom_id res chain seq x y z
N MET A 1 11.47 -5.70 16.05
CA MET A 1 10.63 -6.34 17.09
C MET A 1 10.04 -7.61 16.50
N ILE A 2 10.15 -8.75 17.18
CA ILE A 2 9.55 -10.01 16.76
C ILE A 2 8.28 -10.22 17.60
N THR A 3 7.18 -10.65 16.98
CA THR A 3 5.91 -10.94 17.66
C THR A 3 5.29 -12.20 17.05
N THR A 4 4.88 -13.12 17.91
CA THR A 4 4.13 -14.31 17.51
C THR A 4 2.67 -13.93 17.26
N LEU A 5 2.13 -14.33 16.12
CA LEU A 5 0.73 -14.11 15.76
C LEU A 5 -0.07 -15.41 15.91
N LYS A 6 -1.35 -15.28 16.27
CA LYS A 6 -2.30 -16.39 16.34
C LYS A 6 -3.36 -16.21 15.27
N VAL A 7 -3.72 -17.31 14.62
CA VAL A 7 -4.85 -17.36 13.69
C VAL A 7 -6.16 -17.46 14.48
N PHE A 8 -7.15 -16.67 14.09
CA PHE A 8 -8.50 -16.66 14.64
C PHE A 8 -9.51 -17.04 13.56
N GLY A 9 -10.57 -17.75 13.97
CA GLY A 9 -11.66 -18.16 13.09
C GLY A 9 -11.18 -18.96 11.87
N THR A 10 -11.58 -18.51 10.69
CA THR A 10 -11.30 -19.18 9.40
C THR A 10 -9.98 -18.78 8.74
N GLY A 11 -9.08 -18.09 9.45
CA GLY A 11 -7.77 -17.72 8.88
C GLY A 11 -7.29 -16.28 9.14
N GLN A 12 -7.97 -15.52 10.01
CA GLN A 12 -7.56 -14.13 10.28
C GLN A 12 -6.37 -14.07 11.23
N ILE A 13 -5.40 -13.21 10.95
CA ILE A 13 -4.35 -12.82 11.89
C ILE A 13 -4.53 -11.35 12.27
N THR A 14 -4.39 -11.04 13.56
CA THR A 14 -4.46 -9.63 14.01
C THR A 14 -3.06 -9.05 14.07
N LEU A 15 -2.80 -7.99 13.31
CA LEU A 15 -1.52 -7.28 13.38
C LEU A 15 -1.42 -6.43 14.66
N PRO A 16 -0.23 -6.37 15.29
CA PRO A 16 -0.01 -5.56 16.50
C PRO A 16 -0.41 -4.09 16.29
N LYS A 17 -1.01 -3.48 17.32
CA LYS A 17 -1.43 -2.06 17.29
C LYS A 17 -0.28 -1.11 16.94
N ALA A 18 0.93 -1.43 17.40
CA ALA A 18 2.12 -0.63 17.12
C ALA A 18 2.43 -0.56 15.61
N TRP A 19 2.28 -1.67 14.88
CA TRP A 19 2.56 -1.73 13.45
C TRP A 19 1.53 -0.91 12.65
N ARG A 20 0.24 -1.07 12.97
CA ARG A 20 -0.84 -0.28 12.35
C ARG A 20 -0.64 1.22 12.56
N LYS A 21 -0.28 1.63 13.79
CA LYS A 21 0.02 3.04 14.11
C LYS A 21 1.25 3.56 13.38
N GLN A 22 2.30 2.76 13.24
CA GLN A 22 3.54 3.15 12.58
C GLN A 22 3.30 3.49 11.11
N TYR A 23 2.50 2.69 10.41
CA TYR A 23 2.29 2.84 8.97
C TYR A 23 1.04 3.65 8.61
N LYS A 24 0.23 4.05 9.59
CA LYS A 24 -1.00 4.84 9.42
C LYS A 24 -1.92 4.29 8.31
N THR A 25 -2.05 2.97 8.25
CA THR A 25 -2.92 2.28 7.30
C THR A 25 -3.58 1.08 7.95
N ASP A 26 -4.80 0.78 7.49
CA ASP A 26 -5.53 -0.45 7.80
C ASP A 26 -5.46 -1.48 6.67
N HIS A 27 -4.79 -1.16 5.55
CA HIS A 27 -4.64 -2.01 4.39
C HIS A 27 -3.21 -2.57 4.30
N PHE A 28 -3.11 -3.88 4.04
CA PHE A 28 -1.85 -4.60 3.90
C PHE A 28 -1.93 -5.58 2.74
N VAL A 29 -0.82 -5.76 2.04
CA VAL A 29 -0.65 -6.83 1.06
C VAL A 29 0.14 -7.98 1.70
N ALA A 30 -0.31 -9.20 1.46
CA ALA A 30 0.38 -10.42 1.85
C ALA A 30 0.87 -11.14 0.58
N GLN A 31 2.14 -11.50 0.56
CA GLN A 31 2.79 -12.18 -0.54
C GLN A 31 3.46 -13.45 -0.03
N ASP A 32 3.21 -14.59 -0.69
CA ASP A 32 3.94 -15.82 -0.44
C ASP A 32 5.35 -15.75 -1.07
N THR A 33 6.35 -16.23 -0.35
CA THR A 33 7.76 -16.23 -0.75
C THR A 33 8.41 -17.56 -0.36
N PRO A 34 9.57 -17.93 -0.94
CA PRO A 34 10.26 -19.17 -0.56
C PRO A 34 10.63 -19.27 0.93
N GLN A 35 10.68 -18.14 1.64
CA GLN A 35 11.01 -18.04 3.06
C GLN A 35 9.77 -17.86 3.96
N GLY A 36 8.56 -17.84 3.38
CA GLY A 36 7.28 -17.69 4.08
C GLY A 36 6.50 -16.45 3.64
N LEU A 37 5.59 -15.98 4.51
CA LEU A 37 4.68 -14.89 4.19
C LEU A 37 5.30 -13.52 4.46
N LEU A 38 5.32 -12.66 3.45
CA LEU A 38 5.72 -11.26 3.54
C LEU A 38 4.48 -10.36 3.59
N ILE A 39 4.31 -9.61 4.68
CA ILE A 39 3.20 -8.66 4.87
C ILE A 39 3.75 -7.23 4.79
N LYS A 40 3.19 -6.40 3.90
CA LYS A 40 3.58 -5.00 3.69
C LYS A 40 2.38 -4.07 3.85
N PRO A 41 2.54 -2.89 4.48
CA PRO A 41 1.49 -1.88 4.51
C PRO A 41 1.24 -1.34 3.10
N LEU A 42 -0.03 -1.06 2.79
CA LEU A 42 -0.42 -0.27 1.63
C LEU A 42 -0.62 1.17 2.10
N VAL A 43 0.13 2.11 1.57
CA VAL A 43 -0.05 3.54 1.88
C VAL A 43 -0.97 4.18 0.85
N ASP A 44 -1.88 5.02 1.34
CA ASP A 44 -2.82 5.75 0.50
C ASP A 44 -2.08 6.75 -0.41
N VAL A 45 -2.61 6.95 -1.61
CA VAL A 45 -2.11 7.93 -2.58
C VAL A 45 -2.50 9.33 -2.10
N PHE A 46 -1.52 10.20 -1.91
CA PHE A 46 -1.78 11.60 -1.55
C PHE A 46 -1.86 12.43 -2.83
N TYR A 47 -3.08 12.90 -3.13
CA TYR A 47 -3.33 13.93 -4.13
C TYR A 47 -2.94 15.30 -3.56
N TYR A 48 -2.25 16.13 -4.33
CA TYR A 48 -2.00 17.52 -3.99
C TYR A 48 -2.16 18.45 -5.20
N GLU A 49 -2.61 19.67 -4.95
CA GLU A 49 -2.69 20.76 -5.93
C GLU A 49 -1.68 21.85 -5.51
N ASP A 50 -0.84 22.29 -6.44
CA ASP A 50 0.14 23.37 -6.22
C ASP A 50 -0.02 24.44 -7.32
N GLY A 51 -1.04 25.28 -7.18
CA GLY A 51 -1.37 26.39 -8.08
C GLY A 51 -2.43 26.07 -9.13
N ASP A 52 -2.89 27.13 -9.82
CA ASP A 52 -4.13 27.19 -10.63
C ASP A 52 -4.25 26.19 -11.79
N ASP A 53 -3.23 25.37 -12.08
CA ASP A 53 -3.32 24.35 -13.13
C ASP A 53 -2.45 23.10 -12.91
N HIS A 54 -1.83 22.94 -11.73
CA HIS A 54 -0.91 21.83 -11.48
C HIS A 54 -1.41 20.94 -10.32
N PHE A 55 -1.78 19.70 -10.64
CA PHE A 55 -1.98 18.64 -9.65
C PHE A 55 -0.91 17.56 -9.77
N GLY A 56 -0.53 16.97 -8.64
CA GLY A 56 0.46 15.91 -8.55
C GLY A 56 -0.02 14.75 -7.69
N LEU A 57 0.45 13.56 -8.03
CA LEU A 57 0.33 12.39 -7.16
C LEU A 57 1.65 12.24 -6.41
N SER A 58 1.62 12.38 -5.08
CA SER A 58 2.78 12.12 -4.25
C SER A 58 2.74 10.69 -3.75
N PHE A 59 3.79 9.95 -4.05
CA PHE A 59 4.02 8.61 -3.50
C PHE A 59 5.20 8.70 -2.52
N PRO A 60 4.97 9.12 -1.27
CA PRO A 60 6.05 9.34 -0.30
C PRO A 60 6.86 8.08 0.02
N LEU A 61 6.34 6.89 -0.33
CA LEU A 61 7.05 5.61 -0.22
C LEU A 61 7.19 4.87 -1.58
N GLY A 62 6.91 5.57 -2.70
CA GLY A 62 6.98 5.06 -4.07
C GLY A 62 5.77 4.24 -4.50
N ILE A 63 5.15 4.62 -5.62
CA ILE A 63 4.46 3.66 -6.50
C ILE A 63 5.53 3.15 -7.45
N ASP A 64 5.45 1.87 -7.80
CA ASP A 64 6.31 1.33 -8.86
C ASP A 64 6.03 2.09 -10.16
N ALA A 65 7.08 2.64 -10.78
CA ALA A 65 6.95 3.48 -11.97
C ALA A 65 6.23 2.76 -13.13
N LYS A 66 6.24 1.42 -13.16
CA LYS A 66 5.55 0.60 -14.16
C LYS A 66 4.06 0.50 -13.89
N GLU A 67 3.66 0.49 -12.61
CA GLU A 67 2.25 0.54 -12.21
C GLU A 67 1.66 1.93 -12.48
N LEU A 68 2.45 2.99 -12.25
CA LEU A 68 2.09 4.35 -12.66
C LEU A 68 1.93 4.47 -14.18
N ALA A 69 2.89 3.97 -14.96
CA ALA A 69 2.84 4.01 -16.42
C ALA A 69 1.61 3.24 -16.97
N ARG A 70 1.30 2.07 -16.41
CA ARG A 70 0.11 1.29 -16.78
C ARG A 70 -1.19 2.02 -16.49
N ASN A 71 -1.26 2.72 -15.38
CA ASN A 71 -2.48 3.45 -15.00
C ASN A 71 -2.66 4.71 -15.86
N LEU A 72 -1.56 5.37 -16.25
CA LEU A 72 -1.59 6.50 -17.19
C LEU A 72 -1.97 6.09 -18.62
N GLU A 73 -1.47 4.94 -19.12
CA GLU A 73 -1.87 4.41 -20.43
C GLU A 73 -3.36 4.06 -20.47
N LYS A 74 -3.89 3.49 -19.39
CA LYS A 74 -5.34 3.21 -19.28
C LYS A 74 -6.17 4.49 -19.23
N ALA A 75 -5.69 5.52 -18.53
CA ALA A 75 -6.39 6.80 -18.41
C ALA A 75 -6.39 7.61 -19.73
N ASN A 76 -5.30 7.55 -20.52
CA ASN A 76 -5.24 8.19 -21.84
C ASN A 76 -5.95 7.40 -22.95
N GLY A 77 -6.32 6.14 -22.70
CA GLY A 77 -7.01 5.26 -23.64
C GLY A 77 -8.54 5.29 -23.57
N GLU A 78 -9.11 6.09 -22.67
CA GLU A 78 -10.55 6.38 -22.61
C GLU A 78 -10.80 7.90 -22.64
N VAL A 79 -10.50 8.52 -23.79
CA VAL A 79 -11.44 9.20 -24.71
C VAL A 79 -10.95 9.00 -26.13
#